data_AF-A0A7H4LUV8-F1
#
_entry.id   AF-A0A7H4LUV8-F1
#
_cell.length_a   1.000
_cell.length_b   1.000
_cell.length_c   1.000
_cell.angle_alpha   90.00
_cell.angle_beta   90.00
_cell.angle_gamma   90.00
#
_symmetry.space_group_name_H-M   'P 1'
#
loop_
_entity.id
_entity.type
_entity.pdbx_description
1 polymer ?
#
loop_
_entity_poly.entity_id
_entity_poly.type
_entity_poly.pdbx_seq_one_letter_code
_entity_poly.pdbx_strand_id
1 'polypeptide(L)'
;MSPSSAIASPLTLASLYSDHHGWLKKWLTHKLQSAYDADDVAQDTFVRIMAGESLLTIRDPKSFLCTIAKRVMIDLFRRNALERAWLDMLSQLPPELSPHRSYGRASSNCYSRLMPCWTGLTQKPGKRFCSRSLKG
;
A
#
# COMPACT_ATOMS: atom_id res chain seq x y z
N MET A 1 22.91 -35.91 -41.25
CA MET A 1 23.04 -35.26 -39.92
C MET A 1 22.25 -33.97 -40.00
N SER A 2 21.00 -33.97 -39.54
CA SER A 2 20.17 -32.75 -39.52
C SER A 2 20.48 -31.98 -38.24
N PRO A 3 20.63 -30.64 -38.28
CA PRO A 3 20.79 -29.86 -37.08
C PRO A 3 19.47 -29.90 -36.32
N SER A 4 19.50 -30.44 -35.11
CA SER A 4 18.40 -30.35 -34.17
C SER A 4 18.25 -28.89 -33.77
N SER A 5 17.37 -28.16 -34.46
CA SER A 5 16.90 -26.86 -34.00
C SER A 5 16.30 -27.06 -32.62
N ALA A 6 17.03 -26.66 -31.59
CA ALA A 6 16.51 -26.57 -30.23
C ALA A 6 15.38 -25.54 -30.26
N ILE A 7 14.14 -26.01 -30.34
CA ILE A 7 12.96 -25.17 -30.20
C ILE A 7 13.04 -24.62 -28.78
N ALA A 8 13.43 -23.34 -28.65
CA ALA A 8 13.42 -22.65 -27.38
C ALA A 8 12.00 -22.77 -26.83
N SER A 9 11.85 -23.55 -25.75
CA SER A 9 10.54 -23.75 -25.13
C SER A 9 10.04 -22.38 -24.65
N PRO A 10 8.77 -22.03 -24.89
CA PRO A 10 8.22 -20.76 -24.45
C PRO A 10 8.38 -20.66 -22.92
N LEU A 11 8.80 -19.49 -22.44
CA LEU A 11 8.95 -19.24 -21.02
C LEU A 11 7.59 -19.38 -20.34
N THR A 12 7.45 -20.42 -19.51
CA THR A 12 6.23 -20.64 -18.73
C THR A 12 6.33 -19.95 -17.38
N LEU A 13 5.19 -19.67 -16.76
CA LEU A 13 5.16 -19.15 -15.39
C LEU A 13 5.83 -20.13 -14.41
N ALA A 14 5.60 -21.44 -14.58
CA ALA A 14 6.16 -22.47 -13.71
C ALA A 14 7.69 -22.50 -13.76
N SER A 15 8.28 -22.42 -14.95
CA SER A 15 9.74 -22.32 -15.12
C SER A 15 10.25 -20.99 -14.56
N LEU A 16 9.59 -19.86 -14.85
CA LEU A 16 9.96 -18.55 -14.31
C LEU A 16 9.98 -18.55 -12.77
N TYR A 17 8.96 -19.14 -12.15
CA TYR A 17 8.83 -19.24 -10.70
C TYR A 17 9.92 -20.13 -10.11
N SER A 18 10.05 -21.37 -10.58
CA SER A 18 11.03 -22.33 -10.05
C SER A 18 12.48 -21.83 -10.21
N ASP A 19 12.81 -21.23 -11.36
CA ASP A 19 14.17 -20.79 -11.67
C ASP A 19 14.57 -19.47 -11.00
N HIS A 20 13.61 -18.61 -10.67
CA HIS A 20 13.92 -17.23 -10.23
C HIS A 20 13.31 -16.82 -8.90
N HIS A 21 12.34 -17.54 -8.33
CA HIS A 21 11.75 -17.18 -7.04
C HIS A 21 12.80 -17.11 -5.92
N GLY A 22 13.68 -18.12 -5.81
CA GLY A 22 14.72 -18.15 -4.79
C GLY A 22 15.75 -17.03 -4.93
N TRP A 23 16.11 -16.67 -6.17
CA TRP A 23 17.00 -15.54 -6.44
C TRP A 23 16.31 -14.21 -6.10
N LEU A 24 15.06 -14.03 -6.50
CA LEU A 24 14.29 -12.81 -6.26
C LEU A 24 14.08 -12.59 -4.76
N LYS A 25 13.71 -13.64 -4.02
CA LYS A 25 13.57 -13.58 -2.56
C LYS A 25 14.87 -13.14 -1.89
N LYS A 26 16.02 -13.73 -2.25
CA LYS A 26 17.32 -13.31 -1.71
C LYS A 26 17.62 -11.85 -2.02
N TRP A 27 17.40 -11.43 -3.26
CA TRP A 27 17.59 -10.04 -3.67
C TRP A 27 16.68 -9.08 -2.87
N LEU A 28 15.42 -9.45 -2.65
CA LEU A 28 14.47 -8.70 -1.84
C LEU A 28 14.85 -8.67 -0.36
N THR A 29 15.32 -9.78 0.21
CA THR A 29 15.79 -9.81 1.61
C THR A 29 16.95 -8.85 1.83
N HIS A 30 17.89 -8.74 0.87
CA HIS A 30 18.95 -7.75 0.93
C HIS A 30 18.45 -6.30 0.80
N LYS A 31 17.35 -6.07 0.09
CA LYS A 31 16.77 -4.73 -0.12
C LYS A 31 15.88 -4.26 1.03
N LEU A 32 15.07 -5.16 1.57
CA LEU A 32 14.08 -4.87 2.61
C LEU A 32 14.63 -5.11 4.02
N GLN A 33 15.76 -5.82 4.15
CA GLN A 33 16.34 -6.24 5.43
C GLN A 33 15.37 -7.05 6.31
N SER A 34 14.31 -7.59 5.70
CA SER A 34 13.23 -8.35 6.33
C SER A 34 12.90 -9.55 5.46
N ALA A 35 12.98 -10.75 6.04
CA ALA A 35 12.67 -11.98 5.32
C ALA A 35 11.15 -12.14 5.09
N TYR A 36 10.34 -11.58 5.98
CA TYR A 36 8.88 -11.59 5.90
C TYR A 36 8.40 -10.69 4.75
N ASP A 37 8.79 -9.42 4.75
CA ASP A 37 8.41 -8.48 3.68
C ASP A 37 8.95 -8.95 2.32
N ALA A 38 10.11 -9.60 2.30
CA ALA A 38 10.66 -10.16 1.07
C ALA A 38 9.82 -11.31 0.51
N ASP A 39 9.21 -12.15 1.36
CA ASP A 39 8.34 -13.24 0.90
C ASP A 39 7.02 -12.68 0.35
N ASP A 40 6.41 -11.74 1.07
CA ASP A 40 5.18 -11.07 0.67
C ASP A 40 5.36 -10.35 -0.69
N VAL A 41 6.43 -9.57 -0.83
CA VAL A 41 6.73 -8.86 -2.09
C VAL A 41 7.04 -9.84 -3.23
N ALA A 42 7.71 -10.95 -2.95
CA ALA A 42 7.96 -11.98 -3.96
C ALA A 42 6.65 -12.60 -4.45
N GLN A 43 5.76 -13.00 -3.54
CA GLN A 43 4.45 -13.55 -3.89
C GLN A 43 3.60 -12.56 -4.68
N ASP A 44 3.46 -11.32 -4.19
CA ASP A 44 2.71 -10.26 -4.87
C ASP A 44 3.23 -10.00 -6.29
N THR A 45 4.55 -10.11 -6.50
CA THR A 45 5.17 -9.99 -7.82
C THR A 45 4.66 -11.07 -8.76
N PHE A 46 4.68 -12.33 -8.34
CA PHE A 46 4.20 -13.45 -9.17
C PHE A 46 2.68 -13.43 -9.36
N VAL A 47 1.90 -12.97 -8.37
CA VAL A 47 0.45 -12.75 -8.52
C VAL A 47 0.15 -11.70 -9.61
N ARG A 48 0.90 -10.59 -9.65
CA ARG A 48 0.75 -9.59 -10.71
C ARG A 48 1.08 -10.14 -12.09
N ILE A 49 2.12 -10.96 -12.18
CA ILE A 49 2.51 -11.62 -13.44
C ILE A 49 1.40 -12.58 -13.91
N MET A 50 0.83 -13.38 -12.99
CA MET A 50 -0.32 -14.25 -13.27
C MET A 50 -1.54 -13.49 -13.79
N ALA A 51 -1.78 -12.29 -13.26
CA ALA A 51 -3.00 -11.54 -13.52
C ALA A 51 -3.02 -10.81 -14.87
N GLY A 52 -1.90 -10.60 -15.56
CA GLY A 52 -1.97 -9.79 -16.78
C GLY A 52 -0.71 -9.55 -17.60
N GLU A 53 0.44 -10.15 -17.31
CA GLU A 53 1.64 -9.92 -18.13
C GLU A 53 1.94 -11.10 -19.06
N SER A 54 2.01 -10.81 -20.36
CA SER A 54 2.39 -11.78 -21.38
C SER A 54 3.87 -12.12 -21.25
N LEU A 55 4.15 -13.35 -20.78
CA LEU A 55 5.51 -13.90 -20.65
C LEU A 55 6.23 -14.09 -22.00
N LEU A 56 5.50 -13.98 -23.11
CA LEU A 56 5.96 -14.32 -24.46
C LEU A 56 7.04 -13.37 -25.02
N THR A 57 7.22 -12.19 -24.41
CA THR A 57 8.16 -11.16 -24.89
C THR A 57 9.32 -10.89 -23.93
N ILE A 58 9.45 -11.66 -22.85
CA ILE A 58 10.50 -11.45 -21.84
C ILE A 58 11.85 -11.96 -22.38
N ARG A 59 12.77 -11.03 -22.64
CA ARG A 59 14.15 -11.34 -23.05
C ARG A 59 15.09 -11.57 -21.86
N ASP A 60 14.87 -10.86 -20.75
CA ASP A 60 15.63 -11.00 -19.51
C ASP A 60 14.67 -11.15 -18.31
N PRO A 61 14.46 -12.39 -17.84
CA PRO A 61 13.61 -12.68 -16.68
C PRO A 61 13.96 -11.91 -15.41
N LYS A 62 15.26 -11.72 -15.13
CA LYS A 62 15.69 -11.11 -13.87
C LYS A 62 15.41 -9.62 -13.84
N SER A 63 15.70 -8.92 -14.94
CA SER A 63 15.39 -7.48 -15.06
C SER A 63 13.88 -7.22 -15.07
N PHE A 64 13.12 -8.09 -15.73
CA PHE A 64 11.66 -8.05 -15.70
C PHE A 64 11.11 -8.21 -14.29
N LEU A 65 11.51 -9.27 -13.57
CA LEU A 65 11.11 -9.51 -12.18
C LEU A 65 11.49 -8.36 -11.26
N CYS A 66 12.70 -7.82 -11.39
CA CYS A 66 13.14 -6.63 -10.64
C CYS A 66 12.22 -5.43 -10.87
N THR A 67 11.73 -5.24 -12.10
CA THR A 67 10.88 -4.09 -12.45
C THR A 67 9.53 -4.18 -11.75
N ILE A 68 8.91 -5.36 -11.79
CA ILE A 68 7.62 -5.59 -11.12
C ILE A 68 7.79 -5.53 -9.60
N ALA A 69 8.80 -6.22 -9.06
CA ALA A 69 9.08 -6.23 -7.62
C ALA A 69 9.37 -4.82 -7.07
N LYS A 70 10.04 -3.94 -7.84
CA LYS A 70 10.22 -2.54 -7.45
C LYS A 70 8.90 -1.79 -7.30
N ARG A 71 7.94 -2.01 -8.20
CA ARG A 71 6.60 -1.39 -8.10
C ARG A 71 5.87 -1.89 -6.85
N VAL A 72 5.91 -3.19 -6.59
CA VAL A 72 5.34 -3.81 -5.37
C VAL A 72 5.99 -3.23 -4.10
N MET A 73 7.32 -3.08 -4.07
CA MET A 73 8.03 -2.46 -2.95
C MET A 73 7.62 -1.01 -2.72
N ILE A 74 7.44 -0.21 -3.77
CA ILE A 74 6.98 1.16 -3.66
C ILE A 74 5.58 1.20 -3.01
N ASP A 75 4.68 0.32 -3.44
CA ASP A 75 3.34 0.21 -2.87
C ASP A 75 3.39 -0.20 -1.39
N LEU A 76 4.26 -1.14 -1.02
CA LEU A 76 4.51 -1.53 0.38
C LEU A 76 5.00 -0.34 1.22
N PHE A 77 6.03 0.37 0.76
CA PHE A 77 6.56 1.53 1.51
C PHE A 77 5.52 2.65 1.66
N ARG A 78 4.69 2.87 0.64
CA ARG A 78 3.60 3.83 0.71
C ARG A 78 2.57 3.44 1.79
N ARG A 79 2.19 2.15 1.85
CA ARG A 79 1.28 1.63 2.89
C ARG A 79 1.89 1.80 4.28
N ASN A 80 3.14 1.39 4.47
CA ASN A 80 3.82 1.48 5.78
C ASN A 80 4.04 2.92 6.22
N ALA A 81 4.28 3.85 5.29
CA ALA A 81 4.37 5.29 5.62
C ALA A 81 3.03 5.84 6.13
N LEU A 82 1.92 5.48 5.48
CA LEU A 82 0.59 5.88 5.91
C LEU A 82 0.24 5.32 7.29
N GLU A 83 0.50 4.03 7.51
CA GLU A 83 0.24 3.37 8.79
C GLU A 83 1.03 4.01 9.93
N ARG A 84 2.32 4.33 9.71
CA ARG A 84 3.13 5.05 10.69
C ARG A 84 2.58 6.44 10.99
N ALA A 85 2.24 7.22 9.96
CA ALA A 85 1.66 8.55 10.17
C ALA A 85 0.33 8.50 10.97
N TRP A 86 -0.46 7.45 10.75
CA TRP A 86 -1.69 7.21 11.52
C TRP A 86 -1.39 6.85 12.98
N LEU A 87 -0.45 5.93 13.23
CA LEU A 87 -0.03 5.56 14.59
C LEU A 87 0.57 6.75 15.35
N ASP A 88 1.35 7.59 14.66
CA ASP A 88 1.91 8.82 15.23
C ASP A 88 0.80 9.79 15.62
N MET A 89 -0.23 9.96 14.79
CA MET A 89 -1.40 10.77 15.12
C MET A 89 -2.17 10.21 16.32
N LEU A 90 -2.36 8.89 16.39
CA LEU A 90 -3.03 8.25 17.51
C LEU A 90 -2.24 8.39 18.82
N SER A 91 -0.91 8.36 18.77
CA SER A 91 -0.05 8.53 19.95
C SER A 91 -0.16 9.94 20.57
N GLN A 92 -0.57 10.92 19.78
CA GLN A 92 -0.73 12.32 20.19
C GLN A 92 -2.15 12.64 20.69
N LEU A 93 -3.09 11.69 20.64
CA LEU A 93 -4.43 11.90 21.15
C LEU A 93 -4.43 12.02 22.68
N PRO A 94 -5.13 13.01 23.25
CA PRO A 94 -5.40 13.05 24.68
C PRO A 94 -6.05 11.74 25.16
N PRO A 95 -5.80 11.29 26.41
CA PRO A 95 -6.35 10.04 26.95
C PRO A 95 -7.87 9.91 26.84
N GLU A 96 -8.59 11.04 26.86
CA GLU A 96 -10.05 11.17 26.71
C GLU A 96 -10.58 10.71 25.33
N LEU A 97 -9.73 10.72 24.30
CA LEU A 97 -10.09 10.38 22.92
C LEU A 97 -9.37 9.11 22.42
N SER A 98 -8.68 8.38 23.31
CA SER A 98 -8.02 7.13 22.96
C SER A 98 -9.07 6.06 22.60
N PRO A 99 -9.04 5.48 21.39
CA PRO A 99 -10.02 4.48 20.98
C PRO A 99 -9.93 3.17 21.80
N HIS A 100 -8.85 2.95 22.55
CA HIS A 100 -8.67 1.76 23.38
C HIS A 100 -9.49 1.80 24.70
N ARG A 101 -10.06 2.95 25.09
CA ARG A 101 -10.77 3.10 26.37
C ARG A 101 -12.28 3.31 26.27
N SER A 102 -12.92 2.88 25.18
CA SER A 102 -14.37 3.02 24.99
C SER A 102 -15.09 1.73 24.55
N TYR A 103 -14.81 0.61 25.21
CA TYR A 103 -15.82 -0.45 25.38
C TYR A 103 -16.26 -0.49 26.85
N GLY A 104 -16.76 0.63 27.36
CA GLY A 104 -17.02 0.74 28.79
C GLY A 104 -17.86 1.95 29.18
N ARG A 105 -19.13 1.93 28.75
CA ARG A 105 -20.24 2.79 29.22
C ARG A 105 -20.19 4.28 28.83
N ALA A 106 -21.34 4.71 28.30
CA ALA A 106 -21.71 6.04 27.79
C ALA A 106 -21.15 6.33 26.37
N SER A 107 -21.96 6.49 25.32
CA SER A 107 -23.22 7.23 25.27
C SER A 107 -24.07 6.80 24.07
N SER A 108 -25.28 6.28 24.31
CA SER A 108 -26.33 6.22 23.31
C SER A 108 -26.92 7.63 23.06
N ASN A 109 -26.12 8.63 22.67
CA ASN A 109 -26.65 9.86 22.08
C ASN A 109 -25.64 10.79 21.36
N CYS A 110 -24.62 10.28 20.66
CA CYS A 110 -23.66 11.16 19.96
C CYS A 110 -23.92 11.36 18.46
N TYR A 111 -24.84 10.61 17.84
CA TYR A 111 -25.06 10.72 16.39
C TYR A 111 -25.86 11.96 15.95
N SER A 112 -26.61 12.59 16.86
CA SER A 112 -27.50 13.71 16.49
C SER A 112 -26.87 15.10 16.61
N ARG A 113 -25.59 15.22 17.01
CA ARG A 113 -24.97 16.55 17.27
C ARG A 113 -23.97 17.04 16.21
N LEU A 114 -23.56 16.20 15.25
CA LEU A 114 -22.57 16.58 14.23
C LEU A 114 -23.12 16.70 12.80
N MET A 115 -24.41 16.47 12.58
CA MET A 115 -25.07 16.56 11.27
C MET A 115 -25.47 17.97 10.75
N PRO A 116 -25.13 19.11 11.39
CA PRO A 116 -25.29 20.42 10.71
C PRO A 116 -24.02 21.02 10.10
N CYS A 117 -22.82 20.49 10.38
CA CYS A 117 -21.57 21.16 9.97
C CYS A 117 -21.09 20.77 8.57
N TRP A 118 -21.61 19.67 7.99
CA TRP A 118 -21.17 19.18 6.67
C TRP A 118 -21.88 19.83 5.48
N THR A 119 -22.97 20.57 5.69
CA THR A 119 -23.72 21.27 4.62
C THR A 119 -23.21 22.71 4.34
N GLY A 120 -21.98 23.04 4.76
CA GLY A 120 -21.44 24.40 4.74
C GLY A 120 -20.25 24.66 3.80
N LEU A 121 -19.92 23.77 2.86
CA LEU A 121 -18.78 23.97 1.93
C LEU A 121 -19.20 23.93 0.46
N THR A 122 -19.99 24.92 0.05
CA THR A 122 -19.89 25.50 -1.30
C THR A 122 -19.63 27.00 -1.14
N GLN A 123 -18.45 27.46 -1.56
CA GLN A 123 -17.92 28.82 -1.38
C GLN A 123 -18.84 29.91 -2.03
N LYS A 124 -19.24 30.94 -1.26
CA LYS A 124 -18.85 32.40 -1.27
C LYS A 124 -19.09 33.20 -2.58
N PRO A 125 -19.41 34.52 -2.55
CA PRO A 125 -18.91 35.51 -1.58
C PRO A 125 -19.92 36.55 -1.06
N GLY A 126 -19.61 37.16 0.08
CA GLY A 126 -20.34 38.32 0.58
C GLY A 126 -19.79 38.77 1.92
N LYS A 127 -18.98 39.82 1.90
CA LYS A 127 -18.32 40.40 3.07
C LYS A 127 -19.33 40.70 4.17
N ARG A 128 -18.98 40.35 5.42
CA ARG A 128 -19.24 41.17 6.61
C ARG A 128 -18.47 40.60 7.79
N PHE A 129 -17.30 41.19 7.97
CA PHE A 129 -16.64 41.27 9.26
C PHE A 129 -17.56 42.07 10.19
N CYS A 130 -18.06 41.45 11.25
CA CYS A 130 -18.69 42.16 12.38
C CYS A 130 -18.00 41.70 13.66
N SER A 131 -17.07 42.54 14.10
CA SER A 131 -16.62 42.66 15.47
C SER A 131 -17.80 43.03 16.39
N ARG A 132 -17.85 42.44 17.58
CA ARG A 132 -18.53 43.08 18.71
C ARG A 132 -17.84 42.71 20.02
N SER A 133 -17.28 43.74 20.64
CA SER A 133 -16.59 43.76 21.92
C SER A 133 -17.39 43.13 23.05
N LEU A 134 -16.63 42.44 23.90
CA LEU A 134 -16.94 42.08 25.27
C LEU A 134 -17.27 43.33 26.10
N LYS A 135 -18.33 43.26 26.90
CA LYS A 135 -18.52 44.11 28.08
C LYS A 135 -17.67 43.54 29.21
N GLY A 136 -16.85 44.41 29.80
CA GLY A 136 -16.16 44.30 31.07
C GLY A 136 -15.77 45.71 31.47
#